data_AF-A0A6A3QN87-F1
#
_entry.id   AF-A0A6A3QN87-F1
#
_cell.length_a   1.000
_cell.length_b   1.000
_cell.length_c   1.000
_cell.angle_alpha   90.00
_cell.angle_beta   90.00
_cell.angle_gamma   90.00
#
_symmetry.space_group_name_H-M   'P 1'
#
loop_
_entity.id
_entity.type
_entity.pdbx_description
1 polymer ?
#
loop_
_entity_poly.entity_id
_entity_poly.type
_entity_poly.pdbx_seq_one_letter_code
_entity_poly.pdbx_strand_id
1 'polypeptide(L)'
;MRTYSRVKADGTKERWFETVERVINGTFNMQKKWLQQLGQPWNEDEMTRVAQEMYTRVFQMKFTPPGRGLWAMGSPITEERGLYAALNNCAFVSTADILDLDTPAEPFCFLMEAAMLGVGVGFDTKGAGQVLVQGCDDTKTNVYVIPDSREGWVESVKMLLEAHFLQQPALKFDYSLIRPAGAPIKGFGGISSGAGSLIALHEAIGSILKPLAGKPLTARGIVDIMNQMGVCVVSGNVRRTAEIAFGDYNDEEYVDLKNYEKNPDRAAYGWTSNNSIFADIGMDYKPIAERIVRNGEPGFAWLENMRNFGRMNGIKDDRDRNASGGNPCLEQTLESYEMCCLVETFPYNHDSLEEFLETLKYAYMYAKTVTLGQTQWPRTNEVMQRNRRIGCSMSGIAQFISNRGLNEFQRWCEAGYDQIQEVDKQIWARFAIPRSIKTTSIKPSGTVSLLAGATPGMHYPESRFYIRRMRLDKHSDLLPALRRAGYEIEPANEAPDSTLVVSIPVDIGKGVRTLADVSAWEQFALSAFLQRYWADNQVSCTVTFDPKTEGSQLAHMLDYFQYQLKGISLLPKLELGAYKQMPYEEINARTYHKMNQSIDPLQFNVIQSTETVINVPDKYCEACVTDP
;
A
#
# COMPACT_ATOMS: atom_id res chain seq x y z
N MET A 1 -8.21 2.62 -17.54
CA MET A 1 -7.42 2.24 -18.73
C MET A 1 -6.03 1.71 -18.37
N ARG A 2 -5.03 2.51 -17.99
CA ARG A 2 -3.63 2.03 -17.80
C ARG A 2 -3.32 1.17 -16.56
N THR A 3 -4.30 0.85 -15.71
CA THR A 3 -4.01 0.25 -14.38
C THR A 3 -5.00 -0.83 -13.97
N TYR A 4 -6.30 -0.59 -14.13
CA TYR A 4 -7.34 -1.50 -13.62
C TYR A 4 -8.13 -2.22 -14.70
N SER A 5 -8.05 -1.72 -15.95
CA SER A 5 -8.74 -2.30 -17.09
C SER A 5 -7.91 -3.46 -17.61
N ARG A 6 -8.48 -4.66 -17.60
CA ARG A 6 -7.81 -5.87 -18.08
C ARG A 6 -7.95 -6.02 -19.59
N VAL A 7 -7.01 -6.71 -20.20
CA VAL A 7 -7.12 -7.12 -21.61
C VAL A 7 -8.07 -8.32 -21.69
N LYS A 8 -9.06 -8.23 -22.57
CA LYS A 8 -10.05 -9.28 -22.85
C LYS A 8 -9.52 -10.27 -23.88
N ALA A 9 -10.21 -11.41 -24.01
CA ALA A 9 -9.91 -12.46 -25.00
C ALA A 9 -9.76 -11.94 -26.44
N ASP A 10 -10.54 -10.90 -26.78
CA ASP A 10 -10.54 -10.25 -28.10
C ASP A 10 -9.41 -9.22 -28.31
N GLY A 11 -8.50 -9.06 -27.33
CA GLY A 11 -7.39 -8.10 -27.37
C GLY A 11 -7.79 -6.65 -27.03
N THR A 12 -9.07 -6.37 -26.79
CA THR A 12 -9.52 -5.05 -26.32
C THR A 12 -9.41 -4.93 -24.81
N LYS A 13 -9.45 -3.70 -24.30
CA LYS A 13 -9.39 -3.41 -22.85
C LYS A 13 -10.78 -3.27 -22.26
N GLU A 14 -10.98 -3.75 -21.02
CA GLU A 14 -12.21 -3.56 -20.26
C GLU A 14 -12.58 -2.06 -20.17
N ARG A 15 -13.86 -1.78 -20.39
CA ARG A 15 -14.47 -0.50 -20.05
C ARG A 15 -14.86 -0.49 -18.57
N TRP A 16 -15.10 0.70 -18.03
CA TRP A 16 -15.41 0.85 -16.60
C TRP A 16 -16.56 -0.06 -16.14
N PHE A 17 -17.64 -0.11 -16.91
CA PHE A 17 -18.81 -0.96 -16.58
C PHE A 17 -18.46 -2.45 -16.53
N GLU A 18 -17.55 -2.94 -17.39
CA GLU A 18 -17.08 -4.34 -17.41
C GLU A 18 -16.16 -4.62 -16.22
N THR A 19 -15.26 -3.68 -15.89
CA THR A 19 -14.41 -3.79 -14.69
C THR A 19 -15.26 -3.86 -13.42
N VAL A 20 -16.28 -3.00 -13.28
CA VAL A 20 -17.18 -3.03 -12.12
C VAL A 20 -17.95 -4.35 -12.09
N GLU A 21 -18.52 -4.79 -13.21
CA GLU A 21 -19.26 -6.05 -13.30
C GLU A 21 -18.42 -7.24 -12.84
N ARG A 22 -17.19 -7.37 -13.37
CA ARG A 22 -16.26 -8.43 -12.97
C ARG A 22 -16.01 -8.44 -11.47
N VAL A 23 -15.72 -7.28 -10.89
CA VAL A 23 -15.41 -7.16 -9.46
C VAL A 23 -16.61 -7.52 -8.59
N ILE A 24 -17.81 -7.05 -8.94
CA ILE A 24 -19.03 -7.35 -8.19
C ILE A 24 -19.32 -8.85 -8.30
N ASN A 25 -19.30 -9.43 -9.50
CA ASN A 25 -19.51 -10.86 -9.67
C ASN A 25 -18.50 -11.70 -8.87
N GLY A 26 -17.21 -11.35 -8.90
CA GLY A 26 -16.20 -12.01 -8.09
C GLY A 26 -16.47 -11.94 -6.59
N THR A 27 -16.93 -10.78 -6.10
CA THR A 27 -17.30 -10.59 -4.70
C THR A 27 -18.42 -11.55 -4.29
N PHE A 28 -19.52 -11.62 -5.05
CA PHE A 28 -20.66 -12.47 -4.72
C PHE A 28 -20.37 -13.96 -4.98
N ASN A 29 -19.55 -14.31 -5.98
CA ASN A 29 -19.07 -15.67 -6.19
C ASN A 29 -18.29 -16.19 -4.98
N MET A 30 -17.42 -15.36 -4.41
CA MET A 30 -16.65 -15.69 -3.22
C MET A 30 -17.55 -15.93 -2.01
N GLN A 31 -18.55 -15.07 -1.79
CA GLN A 31 -19.56 -15.26 -0.73
C GLN A 31 -20.38 -16.54 -0.94
N LYS A 32 -20.79 -16.82 -2.18
CA LYS A 32 -21.57 -18.02 -2.52
C LYS A 32 -20.76 -19.29 -2.24
N LYS A 33 -19.52 -19.35 -2.73
CA LYS A 33 -18.59 -20.46 -2.48
C LYS A 33 -18.40 -20.70 -0.97
N TRP A 34 -18.18 -19.63 -0.20
CA TRP A 34 -18.03 -19.69 1.25
C TRP A 34 -19.27 -20.28 1.94
N LEU A 35 -20.46 -19.75 1.64
CA LEU A 35 -21.70 -20.22 2.26
C LEU A 35 -22.01 -21.67 1.88
N GLN A 36 -21.74 -22.07 0.63
CA GLN A 36 -21.87 -23.46 0.18
C GLN A 36 -20.92 -24.40 0.92
N GLN A 37 -19.67 -23.99 1.17
CA GLN A 37 -18.73 -24.77 1.98
C GLN A 37 -19.21 -24.97 3.42
N LEU A 38 -19.94 -23.99 3.97
CA LEU A 38 -20.57 -24.09 5.28
C LEU A 38 -21.92 -24.85 5.27
N GLY A 39 -22.40 -25.30 4.11
CA GLY A 39 -23.72 -25.91 3.97
C GLY A 39 -24.89 -24.93 4.21
N GLN A 40 -24.64 -23.63 4.08
CA GLN A 40 -25.63 -22.57 4.29
C GLN A 40 -26.35 -22.19 2.99
N PRO A 41 -27.62 -21.73 3.07
CA PRO A 41 -28.41 -21.39 1.89
C PRO A 41 -27.88 -20.14 1.17
N TRP A 42 -28.08 -20.12 -0.16
CA TRP A 42 -27.84 -18.97 -1.01
C TRP A 42 -29.12 -18.58 -1.75
N ASN A 43 -29.60 -17.35 -1.55
CA ASN A 43 -30.76 -16.82 -2.25
C ASN A 43 -30.32 -15.97 -3.45
N GLU A 44 -30.47 -16.51 -4.67
CA GLU A 44 -30.05 -15.84 -5.90
C GLU A 44 -30.77 -14.52 -6.15
N ASP A 45 -32.08 -14.46 -5.94
CA ASP A 45 -32.87 -13.25 -6.22
C ASP A 45 -32.51 -12.11 -5.27
N GLU A 46 -32.33 -12.44 -3.99
CA GLU A 46 -31.90 -11.48 -2.99
C GLU A 46 -30.49 -10.98 -3.31
N MET A 47 -29.55 -11.89 -3.58
CA MET A 47 -28.15 -11.51 -3.83
C MET A 47 -27.94 -10.78 -5.13
N THR A 48 -28.74 -11.07 -6.15
CA THR A 48 -28.74 -10.29 -7.39
C THR A 48 -29.14 -8.83 -7.13
N ARG A 49 -30.16 -8.58 -6.30
CA ARG A 49 -30.54 -7.20 -5.92
C ARG A 49 -29.43 -6.49 -5.14
N VAL A 50 -28.81 -7.18 -4.18
CA VAL A 50 -27.70 -6.61 -3.41
C VAL A 50 -26.49 -6.31 -4.32
N ALA A 51 -26.21 -7.19 -5.29
CA ALA A 51 -25.13 -7.00 -6.26
C ALA A 51 -25.40 -5.80 -7.19
N GLN A 52 -26.62 -5.60 -7.65
CA GLN A 52 -27.01 -4.46 -8.49
C GLN A 52 -26.85 -3.11 -7.76
N GLU A 53 -27.22 -3.05 -6.48
CA GLU A 53 -27.00 -1.88 -5.64
C GLU A 53 -25.50 -1.61 -5.43
N MET A 54 -24.73 -2.66 -5.11
CA MET A 54 -23.28 -2.55 -4.97
C MET A 54 -22.63 -2.04 -6.27
N TYR A 55 -23.04 -2.61 -7.42
CA TYR A 55 -22.60 -2.20 -8.74
C TYR A 55 -22.85 -0.72 -9.00
N THR A 56 -24.08 -0.26 -8.77
CA THR A 56 -24.48 1.13 -9.02
C THR A 56 -23.61 2.10 -8.26
N ARG A 57 -23.33 1.82 -6.99
CA ARG A 57 -22.52 2.67 -6.12
C ARG A 57 -21.06 2.71 -6.52
N VAL A 58 -20.48 1.58 -6.94
CA VAL A 58 -19.11 1.56 -7.46
C VAL A 58 -19.04 2.27 -8.81
N PHE A 59 -20.01 2.03 -9.70
CA PHE A 59 -20.08 2.66 -11.00
C PHE A 59 -20.13 4.19 -10.91
N GLN A 60 -20.90 4.71 -9.95
CA GLN A 60 -21.07 6.14 -9.67
C GLN A 60 -19.97 6.74 -8.77
N MET A 61 -18.90 5.99 -8.45
CA MET A 61 -17.80 6.45 -7.60
C MET A 61 -18.25 6.91 -6.20
N LYS A 62 -19.28 6.28 -5.63
CA LYS A 62 -19.71 6.50 -4.23
C LYS A 62 -18.74 5.80 -3.27
N PHE A 63 -18.31 4.60 -3.65
CA PHE A 63 -17.18 3.90 -3.04
C PHE A 63 -16.45 3.08 -4.11
N THR A 64 -15.25 2.60 -3.80
CA THR A 64 -14.49 1.72 -4.68
C THR A 64 -13.73 0.68 -3.87
N PRO A 65 -13.62 -0.55 -4.38
CA PRO A 65 -12.55 -1.46 -3.99
C PRO A 65 -11.17 -0.80 -4.03
N PRO A 66 -10.18 -1.31 -3.27
CA PRO A 66 -8.81 -0.86 -3.42
C PRO A 66 -8.31 -1.17 -4.83
N GLY A 67 -7.24 -0.50 -5.28
CA GLY A 67 -6.70 -0.72 -6.62
C GLY A 67 -6.37 -2.19 -6.95
N ARG A 68 -5.96 -2.98 -5.96
CA ARG A 68 -5.80 -4.44 -6.11
C ARG A 68 -7.12 -5.18 -6.29
N GLY A 69 -8.14 -4.81 -5.53
CA GLY A 69 -9.52 -5.27 -5.72
C GLY A 69 -10.04 -5.03 -7.13
N LEU A 70 -9.89 -3.80 -7.65
CA LEU A 70 -10.30 -3.46 -9.02
C LEU A 70 -9.59 -4.32 -10.08
N TRP A 71 -8.31 -4.65 -9.85
CA TRP A 71 -7.50 -5.44 -10.78
C TRP A 71 -7.75 -6.95 -10.71
N ALA A 72 -7.89 -7.51 -9.50
CA ALA A 72 -7.79 -8.94 -9.25
C ALA A 72 -9.14 -9.61 -8.93
N MET A 73 -10.08 -8.92 -8.28
CA MET A 73 -11.37 -9.51 -7.90
C MET A 73 -12.15 -9.96 -9.14
N GLY A 74 -12.66 -11.19 -9.12
CA GLY A 74 -13.40 -11.80 -10.23
C GLY A 74 -12.55 -12.11 -11.47
N SER A 75 -11.23 -11.98 -11.38
CA SER A 75 -10.32 -12.39 -12.45
C SER A 75 -9.88 -13.84 -12.26
N PRO A 76 -9.23 -14.48 -13.26
CA PRO A 76 -8.65 -15.82 -13.09
C PRO A 76 -7.71 -15.96 -11.88
N ILE A 77 -7.09 -14.86 -11.42
CA ILE A 77 -6.24 -14.85 -10.21
C ILE A 77 -7.02 -15.30 -8.98
N THR A 78 -8.27 -14.85 -8.82
CA THR A 78 -9.11 -15.21 -7.67
C THR A 78 -10.04 -16.38 -7.98
N GLU A 79 -10.62 -16.43 -9.18
CA GLU A 79 -11.66 -17.42 -9.51
C GLU A 79 -11.10 -18.82 -9.78
N GLU A 80 -9.93 -18.91 -10.43
CA GLU A 80 -9.32 -20.19 -10.83
C GLU A 80 -8.17 -20.57 -9.89
N ARG A 81 -7.28 -19.62 -9.54
CA ARG A 81 -6.10 -19.91 -8.71
C ARG A 81 -6.34 -19.81 -7.20
N GLY A 82 -7.40 -19.14 -6.77
CA GLY A 82 -7.63 -18.87 -5.34
C GLY A 82 -6.52 -18.04 -4.68
N LEU A 83 -5.77 -17.22 -5.43
CA LEU A 83 -4.68 -16.41 -4.90
C LEU A 83 -5.22 -15.12 -4.27
N TYR A 84 -5.85 -15.24 -3.09
CA TYR A 84 -6.56 -14.12 -2.46
C TYR A 84 -5.63 -13.06 -1.86
N ALA A 85 -4.35 -13.38 -1.60
CA ALA A 85 -3.34 -12.39 -1.21
C ALA A 85 -3.23 -11.24 -2.23
N ALA A 86 -3.58 -11.48 -3.50
CA ALA A 86 -3.61 -10.45 -4.54
C ALA A 86 -4.74 -9.40 -4.37
N LEU A 87 -5.67 -9.60 -3.42
CA LEU A 87 -6.71 -8.64 -3.05
C LEU A 87 -6.25 -7.68 -1.94
N ASN A 88 -5.18 -8.02 -1.24
CA ASN A 88 -4.59 -7.25 -0.15
C ASN A 88 -3.41 -6.42 -0.69
N ASN A 89 -3.35 -5.13 -0.35
CA ASN A 89 -2.27 -4.26 -0.87
C ASN A 89 -1.00 -4.32 -0.04
N CYS A 90 -1.11 -4.65 1.24
CA CYS A 90 -0.05 -4.45 2.20
C CYS A 90 -0.09 -5.50 3.31
N ALA A 91 1.03 -5.66 4.00
CA ALA A 91 1.19 -6.52 5.17
C ALA A 91 2.14 -5.88 6.19
N PHE A 92 2.29 -6.52 7.35
CA PHE A 92 3.31 -6.22 8.33
C PHE A 92 3.99 -7.51 8.82
N VAL A 93 5.28 -7.47 9.13
CA VAL A 93 6.03 -8.58 9.74
C VAL A 93 6.95 -8.07 10.85
N SER A 94 6.84 -8.64 12.05
CA SER A 94 7.74 -8.33 13.17
C SER A 94 8.97 -9.24 13.10
N THR A 95 10.11 -8.74 13.56
CA THR A 95 11.31 -9.58 13.82
C THR A 95 11.46 -9.91 15.31
N ALA A 96 10.47 -9.57 16.14
CA ALA A 96 10.56 -9.72 17.59
C ALA A 96 10.71 -11.17 18.07
N ASP A 97 10.08 -12.11 17.38
CA ASP A 97 10.05 -13.54 17.68
C ASP A 97 11.03 -14.36 16.82
N ILE A 98 12.04 -13.71 16.22
CA ILE A 98 12.95 -14.32 15.24
C ILE A 98 13.67 -15.59 15.72
N LEU A 99 13.83 -15.76 17.04
CA LEU A 99 14.44 -16.95 17.64
C LEU A 99 13.44 -18.09 17.92
N ASP A 100 12.15 -17.80 17.93
CA ASP A 100 11.07 -18.76 18.17
C ASP A 100 10.53 -19.37 16.86
N LEU A 101 11.00 -18.87 15.71
CA LEU A 101 10.62 -19.34 14.37
C LEU A 101 11.33 -20.64 14.01
N ASP A 102 10.76 -21.37 13.05
CA ASP A 102 11.42 -22.54 12.45
C ASP A 102 12.78 -22.18 11.83
N THR A 103 12.90 -20.94 11.34
CA THR A 103 14.15 -20.37 10.83
C THR A 103 14.20 -18.86 11.06
N PRO A 104 15.36 -18.30 11.47
CA PRO A 104 15.52 -16.84 11.59
C PRO A 104 15.44 -16.11 10.23
N ALA A 105 15.42 -16.84 9.11
CA ALA A 105 15.23 -16.27 7.78
C ALA A 105 13.75 -15.92 7.47
N GLU A 106 12.80 -16.46 8.22
CA GLU A 106 11.36 -16.41 7.86
C GLU A 106 10.80 -14.99 7.67
N PRO A 107 11.09 -13.97 8.51
CA PRO A 107 10.56 -12.61 8.32
C PRO A 107 11.04 -11.99 7.00
N PHE A 108 12.28 -12.29 6.61
CA PHE A 108 12.88 -11.82 5.36
C PHE A 108 12.26 -12.52 4.15
N CYS A 109 12.05 -13.84 4.24
CA CYS A 109 11.37 -14.62 3.20
C CYS A 109 9.93 -14.13 2.99
N PHE A 110 9.19 -13.86 4.07
CA PHE A 110 7.84 -13.29 3.98
C PHE A 110 7.83 -11.96 3.25
N LEU A 111 8.74 -11.03 3.61
CA LEU A 111 8.83 -9.73 2.94
C LEU A 111 9.11 -9.89 1.44
N MET A 112 10.10 -10.71 1.09
CA MET A 112 10.49 -10.92 -0.31
C MET A 112 9.33 -11.50 -1.12
N GLU A 113 8.67 -12.54 -0.59
CA GLU A 113 7.56 -13.18 -1.28
C GLU A 113 6.35 -12.26 -1.44
N ALA A 114 5.99 -11.54 -0.38
CA ALA A 114 4.90 -10.57 -0.40
C ALA A 114 5.18 -9.42 -1.38
N ALA A 115 6.41 -8.89 -1.40
CA ALA A 115 6.83 -7.88 -2.36
C ALA A 115 6.73 -8.37 -3.81
N MET A 116 7.10 -9.63 -4.09
CA MET A 116 6.94 -10.24 -5.43
C MET A 116 5.48 -10.43 -5.84
N LEU A 117 4.56 -10.52 -4.87
CA LEU A 117 3.11 -10.47 -5.09
C LEU A 117 2.55 -9.03 -5.15
N GLY A 118 3.43 -8.03 -5.18
CA GLY A 118 3.07 -6.61 -5.22
C GLY A 118 2.38 -6.12 -3.95
N VAL A 119 2.62 -6.78 -2.82
CA VAL A 119 2.18 -6.39 -1.48
C VAL A 119 3.29 -5.55 -0.86
N GLY A 120 2.95 -4.35 -0.38
CA GLY A 120 3.90 -3.53 0.39
C GLY A 120 4.01 -4.01 1.83
N VAL A 121 5.21 -4.09 2.40
CA VAL A 121 5.44 -4.72 3.71
C VAL A 121 6.03 -3.73 4.70
N GLY A 122 5.35 -3.55 5.83
CA GLY A 122 5.98 -2.93 7.00
C GLY A 122 6.74 -3.96 7.81
N PHE A 123 7.86 -3.57 8.40
CA PHE A 123 8.64 -4.46 9.26
C PHE A 123 9.30 -3.72 10.40
N ASP A 124 9.64 -4.41 11.49
CA ASP A 124 10.39 -3.83 12.60
C ASP A 124 11.80 -4.42 12.75
N THR A 125 12.64 -3.74 13.51
CA THR A 125 14.01 -4.16 13.83
C THR A 125 14.14 -4.79 15.22
N LYS A 126 13.06 -5.33 15.82
CA LYS A 126 13.10 -5.89 17.19
C LYS A 126 13.98 -7.13 17.32
N GLY A 127 14.26 -7.82 16.22
CA GLY A 127 15.21 -8.92 16.14
C GLY A 127 16.69 -8.49 16.21
N ALA A 128 16.97 -7.18 16.18
CA ALA A 128 18.33 -6.67 16.32
C ALA A 128 18.93 -7.10 17.67
N GLY A 129 20.19 -7.55 17.64
CA GLY A 129 20.88 -8.08 18.81
C GLY A 129 20.51 -9.52 19.19
N GLN A 130 19.43 -10.10 18.65
CA GLN A 130 18.96 -11.43 19.04
C GLN A 130 19.67 -12.57 18.28
N VAL A 131 19.85 -12.41 16.97
CA VAL A 131 20.50 -13.43 16.12
C VAL A 131 22.01 -13.19 16.08
N LEU A 132 22.80 -14.19 16.49
CA LEU A 132 24.25 -14.20 16.25
C LEU A 132 24.52 -14.63 14.80
N VAL A 133 25.16 -13.79 14.00
CA VAL A 133 25.57 -14.16 12.65
C VAL A 133 26.81 -15.05 12.76
N GLN A 134 26.64 -16.36 12.53
CA GLN A 134 27.71 -17.36 12.65
C GLN A 134 28.74 -17.26 11.52
N GLY A 135 28.33 -16.77 10.34
CA GLY A 135 29.09 -16.93 9.10
C GLY A 135 28.90 -18.33 8.49
N CYS A 136 29.37 -18.54 7.27
CA CYS A 136 29.21 -19.81 6.56
C CYS A 136 30.36 -20.78 6.86
N ASP A 137 30.12 -22.09 6.71
CA ASP A 137 31.19 -23.09 6.66
C ASP A 137 31.86 -23.07 5.27
N ASP A 138 32.92 -22.28 5.13
CA ASP A 138 33.68 -22.14 3.88
C ASP A 138 34.47 -23.41 3.49
N THR A 139 34.53 -24.42 4.36
CA THR A 139 35.18 -25.71 4.04
C THR A 139 34.30 -26.63 3.19
N LYS A 140 33.00 -26.33 3.11
CA LYS A 140 32.01 -27.06 2.31
C LYS A 140 31.31 -26.10 1.37
N THR A 141 31.02 -26.57 0.15
CA THR A 141 30.25 -25.79 -0.81
C THR A 141 29.10 -26.62 -1.37
N ASN A 142 27.89 -26.11 -1.21
CA ASN A 142 26.68 -26.68 -1.81
C ASN A 142 26.31 -25.87 -3.05
N VAL A 143 25.99 -26.58 -4.14
CA VAL A 143 25.46 -25.96 -5.36
C VAL A 143 23.94 -26.03 -5.32
N TYR A 144 23.26 -24.90 -5.45
CA TYR A 144 21.80 -24.85 -5.58
C TYR A 144 21.41 -24.31 -6.95
N VAL A 145 20.71 -25.14 -7.73
CA VAL A 145 20.15 -24.74 -9.03
C VAL A 145 18.78 -24.11 -8.77
N ILE A 146 18.67 -22.81 -9.04
CA ILE A 146 17.49 -22.04 -8.67
C ILE A 146 16.36 -22.30 -9.69
N PRO A 147 15.21 -22.84 -9.27
CA PRO A 147 14.06 -22.98 -10.16
C PRO A 147 13.56 -21.60 -10.64
N ASP A 148 13.03 -21.54 -11.86
CA ASP A 148 12.46 -20.32 -12.45
C ASP A 148 11.04 -20.01 -11.91
N SER A 149 10.94 -19.85 -10.60
CA SER A 149 9.71 -19.51 -9.87
C SER A 149 9.99 -18.52 -8.74
N ARG A 150 8.94 -17.85 -8.26
CA ARG A 150 9.02 -16.95 -7.10
C ARG A 150 9.51 -17.71 -5.87
N GLU A 151 8.98 -18.90 -5.64
CA GLU A 151 9.35 -19.79 -4.55
C GLU A 151 10.82 -20.19 -4.64
N GLY A 152 11.34 -20.47 -5.84
CA GLY A 152 12.76 -20.76 -6.05
C GLY A 152 13.67 -19.59 -5.69
N TRP A 153 13.25 -18.36 -6.01
CA TRP A 153 14.00 -17.15 -5.62
C TRP A 153 13.99 -16.96 -4.10
N VAL A 154 12.82 -17.10 -3.46
CA VAL A 154 12.70 -16.98 -1.99
C VAL A 154 13.50 -18.07 -1.28
N GLU A 155 13.47 -19.30 -1.76
CA GLU A 155 14.26 -20.41 -1.20
C GLU A 155 15.76 -20.15 -1.33
N SER A 156 16.24 -19.61 -2.46
CA SER A 156 17.66 -19.28 -2.62
C SER A 156 18.15 -18.24 -1.60
N VAL A 157 17.30 -17.26 -1.28
CA VAL A 157 17.58 -16.25 -0.25
C VAL A 157 17.50 -16.85 1.15
N LYS A 158 16.51 -17.71 1.43
CA LYS A 158 16.38 -18.45 2.69
C LYS A 158 17.67 -19.23 2.98
N MET A 159 18.12 -20.04 2.01
CA MET A 159 19.33 -20.84 2.15
C MET A 159 20.56 -19.96 2.43
N LEU A 160 20.68 -18.80 1.76
CA LEU A 160 21.78 -17.86 1.99
C LEU A 160 21.76 -17.28 3.40
N LEU A 161 20.60 -16.86 3.89
CA LEU A 161 20.44 -16.36 5.25
C LEU A 161 20.75 -17.45 6.28
N GLU A 162 20.25 -18.67 6.08
CA GLU A 162 20.52 -19.83 6.95
C GLU A 162 22.00 -20.21 6.96
N ALA A 163 22.71 -20.10 5.83
CA ALA A 163 24.15 -20.30 5.78
C ALA A 163 24.89 -19.37 6.73
N HIS A 164 24.50 -18.09 6.77
CA HIS A 164 25.11 -17.11 7.64
C HIS A 164 24.62 -17.16 9.10
N PHE A 165 23.34 -17.46 9.34
CA PHE A 165 22.73 -17.45 10.68
C PHE A 165 22.94 -18.77 11.43
N LEU A 166 23.01 -19.90 10.72
CA LEU A 166 23.04 -21.24 11.31
C LEU A 166 24.33 -22.02 11.00
N GLN A 167 25.36 -21.35 10.47
CA GLN A 167 26.64 -21.96 10.10
C GLN A 167 26.54 -23.11 9.09
N GLN A 168 25.63 -22.99 8.11
CA GLN A 168 25.50 -23.99 7.03
C GLN A 168 26.63 -23.84 5.99
N PRO A 169 26.86 -24.85 5.13
CA PRO A 169 27.85 -24.77 4.06
C PRO A 169 27.71 -23.53 3.18
N ALA A 170 28.85 -23.01 2.70
CA ALA A 170 28.83 -21.93 1.72
C ALA A 170 28.04 -22.34 0.47
N LEU A 171 27.33 -21.39 -0.14
CA LEU A 171 26.46 -21.64 -1.28
C LEU A 171 27.07 -21.13 -2.58
N LYS A 172 26.92 -21.94 -3.63
CA LYS A 172 27.12 -21.53 -5.02
C LYS A 172 25.80 -21.66 -5.77
N PHE A 173 25.25 -20.54 -6.21
CA PHE A 173 24.00 -20.51 -6.95
C PHE A 173 24.24 -20.75 -8.44
N ASP A 174 23.41 -21.61 -9.04
CA ASP A 174 23.29 -21.78 -10.48
C ASP A 174 21.97 -21.17 -10.94
N TYR A 175 22.08 -20.11 -11.76
CA TYR A 175 20.96 -19.31 -12.27
C TYR A 175 20.49 -19.76 -13.66
N SER A 176 21.04 -20.86 -14.20
CA SER A 176 20.83 -21.28 -15.60
C SER A 176 19.38 -21.57 -15.98
N LEU A 177 18.53 -21.92 -15.00
CA LEU A 177 17.11 -22.16 -15.25
C LEU A 177 16.28 -20.88 -15.32
N ILE A 178 16.75 -19.76 -14.76
CA ILE A 178 16.00 -18.51 -14.69
C ILE A 178 15.82 -17.93 -16.09
N ARG A 179 14.57 -17.60 -16.45
CA ARG A 179 14.23 -17.07 -17.78
C ARG A 179 15.00 -15.77 -18.09
N PRO A 180 15.37 -15.53 -19.36
CA PRO A 180 16.13 -14.34 -19.73
C PRO A 180 15.32 -13.04 -19.59
N ALA A 181 16.02 -11.91 -19.56
CA ALA A 181 15.40 -10.59 -19.58
C ALA A 181 14.53 -10.40 -20.83
N GLY A 182 13.37 -9.76 -20.66
CA GLY A 182 12.38 -9.57 -21.74
C GLY A 182 11.39 -10.72 -21.92
N ALA A 183 11.63 -11.90 -21.31
CA ALA A 183 10.66 -13.00 -21.34
C ALA A 183 9.37 -12.61 -20.58
N PRO A 184 8.16 -12.92 -21.08
CA PRO A 184 6.92 -12.56 -20.40
C PRO A 184 6.79 -13.15 -18.98
N ILE A 185 6.29 -12.34 -18.03
CA ILE A 185 5.86 -12.81 -16.71
C ILE A 185 4.38 -13.14 -16.79
N LYS A 186 4.05 -14.44 -16.82
CA LYS A 186 2.66 -14.92 -16.85
C LYS A 186 2.01 -14.70 -15.46
N GLY A 187 0.83 -14.06 -15.40
CA GLY A 187 0.00 -13.93 -14.17
C GLY A 187 -0.08 -12.52 -13.57
N PHE A 188 1.04 -11.82 -13.39
CA PHE A 188 1.06 -10.44 -12.89
C PHE A 188 1.10 -9.38 -14.01
N GLY A 189 1.36 -9.80 -15.25
CA GLY A 189 1.71 -8.92 -16.37
C GLY A 189 3.18 -8.50 -16.32
N GLY A 190 3.70 -7.97 -17.43
CA GLY A 190 5.09 -7.48 -17.53
C GLY A 190 6.08 -8.48 -18.13
N ILE A 191 7.37 -8.12 -18.03
CA ILE A 191 8.51 -8.86 -18.59
C ILE A 191 9.57 -9.10 -17.52
N SER A 192 10.25 -10.25 -17.58
CA SER A 192 11.33 -10.65 -16.69
C SER A 192 12.53 -9.72 -16.79
N SER A 193 13.20 -9.46 -15.68
CA SER A 193 14.52 -8.82 -15.62
C SER A 193 15.68 -9.77 -15.90
N GLY A 194 15.42 -11.07 -16.00
CA GLY A 194 16.46 -12.10 -15.90
C GLY A 194 17.02 -12.24 -14.49
N ALA A 195 18.03 -13.10 -14.34
CA ALA A 195 18.64 -13.42 -13.03
C ALA A 195 19.47 -12.28 -12.40
N GLY A 196 19.77 -11.20 -13.15
CA GLY A 196 20.71 -10.17 -12.71
C GLY A 196 20.34 -9.50 -11.38
N SER A 197 19.06 -9.22 -11.15
CA SER A 197 18.58 -8.64 -9.90
C SER A 197 18.72 -9.59 -8.71
N LEU A 198 18.52 -10.89 -8.92
CA LEU A 198 18.69 -11.91 -7.87
C LEU A 198 20.18 -12.13 -7.54
N ILE A 199 21.05 -12.13 -8.56
CA ILE A 199 22.50 -12.19 -8.37
C ILE A 199 22.97 -11.03 -7.48
N ALA A 200 22.56 -9.80 -7.82
CA ALA A 200 22.90 -8.60 -7.05
C ALA A 200 22.37 -8.68 -5.61
N LEU A 201 21.18 -9.24 -5.39
CA LEU A 201 20.63 -9.47 -4.05
C LEU A 201 21.49 -10.45 -3.24
N HIS A 202 21.87 -11.60 -3.80
CA HIS A 202 22.72 -12.56 -3.11
C HIS A 202 24.08 -11.96 -2.74
N GLU A 203 24.69 -11.19 -3.65
CA GLU A 203 25.93 -10.47 -3.40
C GLU A 203 25.77 -9.43 -2.28
N ALA A 204 24.67 -8.68 -2.28
CA ALA A 204 24.37 -7.68 -1.25
C ALA A 204 24.16 -8.31 0.13
N ILE A 205 23.37 -9.38 0.22
CA ILE A 205 23.16 -10.11 1.50
C ILE A 205 24.50 -10.62 2.03
N GLY A 206 25.33 -11.22 1.17
CA GLY A 206 26.66 -11.68 1.56
C GLY A 206 27.57 -10.54 2.03
N SER A 207 27.53 -9.36 1.40
CA SER A 207 28.35 -8.21 1.80
C SER A 207 27.89 -7.58 3.12
N ILE A 208 26.60 -7.66 3.45
CA ILE A 208 26.04 -7.23 4.73
C ILE A 208 26.40 -8.21 5.85
N LEU A 209 26.28 -9.52 5.62
CA LEU A 209 26.40 -10.54 6.67
C LEU A 209 27.85 -10.96 6.95
N LYS A 210 28.76 -10.97 5.96
CA LYS A 210 30.17 -11.34 6.19
C LYS A 210 30.88 -10.50 7.26
N PRO A 211 30.77 -9.15 7.29
CA PRO A 211 31.39 -8.33 8.33
C PRO A 211 30.77 -8.51 9.73
N LEU A 212 29.57 -9.09 9.78
CA LEU A 212 28.84 -9.40 11.01
C LEU A 212 29.15 -10.81 11.52
N ALA A 213 29.96 -11.63 10.84
CA ALA A 213 30.33 -12.96 11.33
C ALA A 213 30.95 -12.88 12.75
N GLY A 214 30.42 -13.68 13.67
CA GLY A 214 30.74 -13.67 15.09
C GLY A 214 30.10 -12.51 15.89
N LYS A 215 29.22 -11.71 15.30
CA LYS A 215 28.55 -10.56 15.93
C LYS A 215 27.03 -10.67 15.83
N PRO A 216 26.27 -10.02 16.73
CA PRO A 216 24.82 -9.93 16.61
C PRO A 216 24.40 -9.18 15.34
N LEU A 217 23.29 -9.61 14.75
CA LEU A 217 22.63 -8.89 13.65
C LEU A 217 22.15 -7.51 14.15
N THR A 218 22.47 -6.45 13.42
CA THR A 218 22.12 -5.07 13.82
C THR A 218 20.79 -4.61 13.22
N ALA A 219 20.22 -3.52 13.74
CA ALA A 219 19.04 -2.89 13.15
C ALA A 219 19.31 -2.47 11.70
N ARG A 220 20.49 -1.89 11.43
CA ARG A 220 20.96 -1.62 10.07
C ARG A 220 20.99 -2.88 9.22
N GLY A 221 21.54 -3.99 9.72
CA GLY A 221 21.59 -5.26 8.98
C GLY A 221 20.21 -5.77 8.57
N ILE A 222 19.22 -5.69 9.46
CA ILE A 222 17.82 -6.05 9.15
C ILE A 222 17.27 -5.15 8.04
N VAL A 223 17.39 -3.82 8.21
CA VAL A 223 16.85 -2.85 7.25
C VAL A 223 17.55 -2.95 5.89
N ASP A 224 18.87 -3.10 5.86
CA ASP A 224 19.65 -3.18 4.62
C ASP A 224 19.27 -4.45 3.83
N ILE A 225 19.14 -5.61 4.50
CA ILE A 225 18.71 -6.86 3.84
C ILE A 225 17.31 -6.70 3.24
N MET A 226 16.35 -6.20 4.01
CA MET A 226 14.97 -6.03 3.53
C MET A 226 14.88 -4.99 2.40
N ASN A 227 15.59 -3.87 2.50
CA ASN A 227 15.66 -2.86 1.44
C ASN A 227 16.31 -3.40 0.16
N GLN A 228 17.33 -4.25 0.26
CA GLN A 228 17.93 -4.91 -0.91
C GLN A 228 16.95 -5.88 -1.59
N MET A 229 16.10 -6.57 -0.81
CA MET A 229 14.99 -7.35 -1.38
C MET A 229 14.01 -6.45 -2.14
N GLY A 230 13.68 -5.28 -1.58
CA GLY A 230 12.91 -4.24 -2.26
C GLY A 230 13.53 -3.84 -3.60
N VAL A 231 14.84 -3.57 -3.65
CA VAL A 231 15.57 -3.23 -4.88
C VAL A 231 15.52 -4.38 -5.90
N CYS A 232 15.71 -5.62 -5.45
CA CYS A 232 15.65 -6.81 -6.29
C CYS A 232 14.28 -6.92 -7.00
N VAL A 233 13.20 -6.75 -6.24
CA VAL A 233 11.83 -6.85 -6.75
C VAL A 233 11.47 -5.69 -7.68
N VAL A 234 11.87 -4.45 -7.36
CA VAL A 234 11.65 -3.28 -8.23
C VAL A 234 12.39 -3.43 -9.55
N SER A 235 13.65 -3.89 -9.50
CA SER A 235 14.48 -4.15 -10.68
C SER A 235 13.95 -5.32 -11.51
N GLY A 236 13.20 -6.22 -10.87
CA GLY A 236 12.44 -7.32 -11.45
C GLY A 236 11.24 -6.93 -12.31
N ASN A 237 10.99 -5.62 -12.49
CA ASN A 237 9.83 -5.08 -13.19
C ASN A 237 8.48 -5.40 -12.53
N VAL A 238 8.51 -5.91 -11.29
CA VAL A 238 7.36 -5.92 -10.40
C VAL A 238 7.24 -4.50 -9.85
N ARG A 239 6.03 -3.91 -9.93
CA ARG A 239 5.69 -2.56 -9.45
C ARG A 239 6.52 -2.16 -8.22
N ARG A 240 7.01 -0.91 -8.15
CA ARG A 240 7.83 -0.41 -7.02
C ARG A 240 7.35 -0.97 -5.68
N THR A 241 8.17 -1.79 -5.04
CA THR A 241 7.97 -2.26 -3.66
C THR A 241 7.88 -1.05 -2.74
N ALA A 242 6.96 -1.10 -1.79
CA ALA A 242 6.80 -0.07 -0.78
C ALA A 242 7.00 -0.70 0.59
N GLU A 243 8.02 -0.25 1.31
CA GLU A 243 8.34 -0.71 2.65
C GLU A 243 8.19 0.42 3.67
N ILE A 244 7.94 0.04 4.93
CA ILE A 244 8.17 0.91 6.09
C ILE A 244 9.00 0.13 7.10
N ALA A 245 10.12 0.70 7.53
CA ALA A 245 10.94 0.13 8.59
C ALA A 245 10.57 0.81 9.91
N PHE A 246 10.29 0.05 10.95
CA PHE A 246 10.09 0.54 12.31
C PHE A 246 11.29 0.21 13.20
N GLY A 247 11.87 1.20 13.85
CA GLY A 247 13.00 1.01 14.77
C GLY A 247 12.82 1.72 16.10
N ASP A 248 13.80 1.52 16.98
CA ASP A 248 13.89 2.19 18.26
C ASP A 248 14.40 3.62 18.07
N TYR A 249 13.78 4.59 18.74
CA TYR A 249 14.21 5.98 18.70
C TYR A 249 15.51 6.24 19.47
N ASN A 250 15.89 5.32 20.37
CA ASN A 250 17.16 5.37 21.10
C ASN A 250 18.33 4.78 20.31
N ASP A 251 18.06 4.09 19.19
CA ASP A 251 19.10 3.58 18.30
C ASP A 251 19.52 4.70 17.33
N GLU A 252 20.62 5.39 17.68
CA GLU A 252 21.17 6.46 16.85
C GLU A 252 21.56 6.00 15.45
N GLU A 253 22.03 4.76 15.28
CA GLU A 253 22.37 4.21 13.97
C GLU A 253 21.10 4.09 13.11
N TYR A 254 20.03 3.51 13.69
CA TYR A 254 18.74 3.37 13.02
C TYR A 254 18.17 4.73 12.58
N VAL A 255 18.15 5.71 13.49
CA VAL A 255 17.59 7.05 13.22
C VAL A 255 18.39 7.78 12.12
N ASP A 256 19.69 7.51 11.98
CA ASP A 256 20.55 8.09 10.94
C ASP A 256 20.61 7.28 9.62
N LEU A 257 19.87 6.18 9.47
CA LEU A 257 19.94 5.33 8.27
C LEU A 257 19.62 6.06 6.96
N LYS A 258 18.75 7.08 6.99
CA LYS A 258 18.43 7.94 5.81
C LYS A 258 19.22 9.25 5.78
N ASN A 259 20.20 9.42 6.66
CA ASN A 259 21.20 10.48 6.57
C ASN A 259 22.31 10.05 5.59
N TYR A 260 22.15 10.37 4.30
CA TYR A 260 23.10 9.94 3.27
C TYR A 260 24.44 10.67 3.30
N GLU A 261 24.60 11.73 4.11
CA GLU A 261 25.92 12.29 4.40
C GLU A 261 26.73 11.34 5.30
N LYS A 262 26.05 10.68 6.25
CA LYS A 262 26.66 9.67 7.13
C LYS A 262 26.68 8.27 6.52
N ASN A 263 25.63 7.91 5.78
CA ASN A 263 25.41 6.60 5.17
C ASN A 263 25.28 6.73 3.63
N PRO A 264 26.33 7.19 2.92
CA PRO A 264 26.24 7.46 1.47
C PRO A 264 25.96 6.20 0.64
N ASP A 265 26.41 5.04 1.10
CA ASP A 265 26.16 3.75 0.44
C ASP A 265 24.65 3.44 0.36
N ARG A 266 23.89 3.83 1.40
CA ARG A 266 22.44 3.61 1.45
C ARG A 266 21.65 4.43 0.44
N ALA A 267 22.22 5.45 -0.21
CA ALA A 267 21.50 6.18 -1.25
C ALA A 267 21.08 5.28 -2.43
N ALA A 268 21.80 4.16 -2.66
CA ALA A 268 21.50 3.22 -3.73
C ALA A 268 20.25 2.35 -3.48
N TYR A 269 19.88 2.09 -2.22
CA TYR A 269 18.84 1.12 -1.87
C TYR A 269 17.89 1.56 -0.74
N GLY A 270 18.29 2.49 0.12
CA GLY A 270 17.51 2.96 1.27
C GLY A 270 16.29 3.81 0.92
N TRP A 271 16.01 4.06 -0.36
CA TRP A 271 14.77 4.68 -0.85
C TRP A 271 13.58 3.71 -0.90
N THR A 272 13.84 2.40 -0.74
CA THR A 272 12.81 1.35 -0.77
C THR A 272 11.87 1.39 0.43
N SER A 273 12.36 1.90 1.56
CA SER A 273 11.57 2.11 2.77
C SER A 273 11.52 3.58 3.20
N ASN A 274 10.39 3.96 3.78
CA ASN A 274 10.34 5.08 4.71
C ASN A 274 10.65 4.55 6.11
N ASN A 275 11.34 5.35 6.93
CA ASN A 275 11.72 4.91 8.27
C ASN A 275 10.80 5.59 9.28
N SER A 276 10.40 4.87 10.32
CA SER A 276 9.58 5.40 11.40
C SER A 276 10.04 4.84 12.72
N ILE A 277 9.96 5.64 13.78
CA ILE A 277 10.28 5.17 15.12
C ILE A 277 9.02 4.67 15.82
N PHE A 278 9.16 3.63 16.65
CA PHE A 278 8.18 3.37 17.70
C PHE A 278 8.39 4.38 18.82
N ALA A 279 7.48 5.35 18.90
CA ALA A 279 7.57 6.45 19.85
C ALA A 279 6.90 6.08 21.18
N ASP A 280 7.55 6.47 22.28
CA ASP A 280 6.97 6.39 23.61
C ASP A 280 6.17 7.66 23.93
N ILE A 281 5.06 7.50 24.64
CA ILE A 281 4.31 8.63 25.15
C ILE A 281 5.16 9.36 26.20
N GLY A 282 5.42 10.65 25.96
CA GLY A 282 6.21 11.52 26.82
C GLY A 282 7.71 11.54 26.50
N MET A 283 8.16 10.94 25.38
CA MET A 283 9.56 11.03 24.95
C MET A 283 9.97 12.48 24.61
N ASP A 284 11.28 12.77 24.60
CA ASP A 284 11.78 14.03 24.07
C ASP A 284 11.72 14.01 22.53
N TYR A 285 10.75 14.73 21.96
CA TYR A 285 10.56 14.81 20.51
C TYR A 285 11.57 15.71 19.80
N LYS A 286 12.30 16.59 20.53
CA LYS A 286 13.14 17.61 19.91
C LYS A 286 14.25 17.06 19.03
N PRO A 287 15.06 16.05 19.45
CA PRO A 287 16.15 15.53 18.62
C PRO A 287 15.67 14.93 17.30
N ILE A 288 14.50 14.29 17.30
CA ILE A 288 13.90 13.70 16.09
C ILE A 288 13.28 14.79 15.21
N ALA A 289 12.56 15.75 15.80
CA ALA A 289 11.99 16.87 15.07
C ALA A 289 13.07 17.69 14.32
N GLU A 290 14.23 17.94 14.93
CA GLU A 290 15.35 18.63 14.28
C GLU A 290 15.92 17.87 13.07
N ARG A 291 15.80 16.54 13.04
CA ARG A 291 16.19 15.71 11.89
C ARG A 291 15.15 15.78 10.78
N ILE A 292 13.86 15.68 11.13
CA ILE A 292 12.73 15.78 10.20
C ILE A 292 12.74 17.11 9.43
N VAL A 293 13.12 18.22 10.08
CA VAL A 293 13.26 19.52 9.39
C VAL A 293 14.24 19.45 8.22
N ARG A 294 15.23 18.55 8.25
CA ARG A 294 16.25 18.40 7.20
C ARG A 294 15.77 17.55 6.02
N ASN A 295 15.11 16.43 6.28
CA ASN A 295 14.82 15.42 5.25
C ASN A 295 13.43 14.77 5.32
N GLY A 296 12.58 15.13 6.29
CA GLY A 296 11.25 14.56 6.47
C GLY A 296 11.20 13.17 7.12
N GLU A 297 12.31 12.71 7.70
CA GLU A 297 12.43 11.37 8.30
C GLU A 297 13.06 11.46 9.71
N PRO A 298 12.75 10.52 10.63
CA PRO A 298 11.76 9.44 10.51
C PRO A 298 10.33 9.89 10.79
N GLY A 299 9.34 9.06 10.44
CA GLY A 299 7.96 9.18 10.93
C GLY A 299 7.80 8.68 12.38
N PHE A 300 6.61 8.86 12.96
CA PHE A 300 6.29 8.40 14.32
C PHE A 300 5.15 7.38 14.30
N ALA A 301 5.28 6.34 15.12
CA ALA A 301 4.21 5.39 15.43
C ALA A 301 4.14 5.13 16.95
N TRP A 302 3.03 5.49 17.59
CA TRP A 302 2.79 5.24 19.01
C TRP A 302 2.14 3.86 19.19
N LEU A 303 2.97 2.83 19.31
CA LEU A 303 2.51 1.44 19.40
C LEU A 303 1.61 1.21 20.63
N GLU A 304 1.85 1.93 21.73
CA GLU A 304 0.95 1.93 22.90
C GLU A 304 -0.46 2.37 22.51
N ASN A 305 -0.61 3.48 21.79
CA ASN A 305 -1.92 3.96 21.35
C ASN A 305 -2.59 3.00 20.37
N MET A 306 -1.80 2.41 19.47
CA MET A 306 -2.28 1.43 18.50
C MET A 306 -2.92 0.22 19.18
N ARG A 307 -2.32 -0.25 20.29
CA ARG A 307 -2.78 -1.42 21.07
C ARG A 307 -3.97 -1.11 21.97
N ASN A 308 -3.94 0.05 22.64
CA ASN A 308 -4.88 0.37 23.71
C ASN A 308 -6.21 0.95 23.23
N PHE A 309 -6.25 1.49 22.00
CA PHE A 309 -7.42 2.22 21.51
C PHE A 309 -7.96 1.71 20.16
N GLY A 310 -9.28 1.72 20.07
CA GLY A 310 -10.05 1.85 18.85
C GLY A 310 -9.92 3.24 18.25
N ARG A 311 -11.00 4.03 18.30
CA ARG A 311 -10.92 5.47 18.02
C ARG A 311 -10.20 6.17 19.17
N MET A 312 -9.49 7.27 18.90
CA MET A 312 -8.84 8.10 19.94
C MET A 312 -9.87 9.03 20.59
N ASN A 313 -10.95 8.46 21.14
CA ASN A 313 -12.07 9.17 21.77
C ASN A 313 -11.99 9.21 23.31
N GLY A 314 -10.91 8.69 23.89
CA GLY A 314 -10.69 8.59 25.33
C GLY A 314 -11.10 7.26 25.95
N ILE A 315 -11.65 6.32 25.18
CA ILE A 315 -12.05 4.99 25.66
C ILE A 315 -11.00 3.96 25.25
N LYS A 316 -10.28 3.40 26.23
CA LYS A 316 -9.41 2.24 26.02
C LYS A 316 -10.27 0.99 25.83
N ASP A 317 -9.95 0.18 24.83
CA ASP A 317 -10.65 -1.09 24.55
C ASP A 317 -9.72 -2.30 24.45
N ASP A 318 -8.39 -2.08 24.39
CA ASP A 318 -7.33 -3.10 24.34
C ASP A 318 -7.62 -4.24 23.33
N ARG A 319 -8.42 -3.95 22.30
CA ARG A 319 -8.86 -4.97 21.34
C ARG A 319 -7.76 -5.34 20.39
N ASP A 320 -6.81 -4.43 20.17
CA ASP A 320 -5.69 -4.56 19.24
C ASP A 320 -4.36 -4.85 19.97
N ARG A 321 -4.41 -5.47 21.16
CA ARG A 321 -3.25 -5.70 22.04
C ARG A 321 -2.08 -6.42 21.38
N ASN A 322 -2.35 -7.24 20.36
CA ASN A 322 -1.34 -7.99 19.60
C ASN A 322 -0.73 -7.19 18.45
N ALA A 323 -1.16 -5.95 18.23
CA ALA A 323 -0.55 -5.09 17.22
C ALA A 323 0.96 -4.99 17.44
N SER A 324 1.72 -5.08 16.35
CA SER A 324 3.18 -5.04 16.39
C SER A 324 3.75 -3.91 15.53
N GLY A 325 2.97 -3.37 14.60
CA GLY A 325 3.33 -2.24 13.76
C GLY A 325 2.18 -1.88 12.82
N GLY A 326 2.51 -1.40 11.62
CA GLY A 326 1.52 -1.04 10.62
C GLY A 326 2.02 -1.26 9.20
N ASN A 327 1.10 -1.14 8.24
CA ASN A 327 1.45 -1.26 6.82
C ASN A 327 2.24 -0.01 6.32
N PRO A 328 2.83 -0.02 5.12
CA PRO A 328 3.68 1.08 4.62
C PRO A 328 3.10 2.49 4.60
N CYS A 329 1.78 2.63 4.47
CA CYS A 329 1.13 3.94 4.52
C CYS A 329 0.64 4.29 5.94
N LEU A 330 0.74 3.36 6.90
CA LEU A 330 0.37 3.51 8.31
C LEU A 330 -1.12 3.85 8.55
N GLU A 331 -2.03 3.48 7.63
CA GLU A 331 -3.48 3.60 7.85
C GLU A 331 -4.10 2.39 8.58
N GLN A 332 -3.40 1.26 8.63
CA GLN A 332 -3.79 0.07 9.39
C GLN A 332 -2.74 -0.31 10.42
N THR A 333 -3.19 -0.37 11.67
CA THR A 333 -2.52 -1.13 12.72
C THR A 333 -2.58 -2.61 12.35
N LEU A 334 -1.45 -3.30 12.46
CA LEU A 334 -1.34 -4.71 12.09
C LEU A 334 -0.57 -5.49 13.15
N GLU A 335 -1.02 -6.72 13.35
CA GLU A 335 -0.25 -7.76 14.02
C GLU A 335 0.81 -8.33 13.08
N SER A 336 1.84 -8.99 13.64
CA SER A 336 2.86 -9.67 12.83
C SER A 336 2.21 -10.67 11.86
N TYR A 337 2.62 -10.64 10.60
CA TYR A 337 2.09 -11.42 9.48
C TYR A 337 0.64 -11.11 9.05
N GLU A 338 0.00 -10.06 9.60
CA GLU A 338 -1.35 -9.64 9.18
C GLU A 338 -1.30 -8.85 7.85
N MET A 339 -2.32 -9.03 7.01
CA MET A 339 -2.49 -8.26 5.77
C MET A 339 -3.62 -7.23 5.86
N CYS A 340 -3.48 -6.16 5.09
CA CYS A 340 -4.44 -5.06 5.05
C CYS A 340 -5.68 -5.40 4.19
N CYS A 341 -6.88 -5.10 4.67
CA CYS A 341 -8.15 -5.27 3.95
C CYS A 341 -8.87 -3.93 3.85
N LEU A 342 -8.75 -3.25 2.72
CA LEU A 342 -9.19 -1.87 2.57
C LEU A 342 -10.38 -1.74 1.62
N VAL A 343 -11.15 -0.67 1.79
CA VAL A 343 -12.13 -0.16 0.83
C VAL A 343 -12.15 1.37 0.94
N GLU A 344 -12.37 2.08 -0.17
CA GLU A 344 -12.35 3.55 -0.18
C GLU A 344 -13.76 4.08 -0.43
N THR A 345 -14.18 5.09 0.32
CA THR A 345 -15.46 5.78 0.15
C THR A 345 -15.24 7.27 -0.13
N PHE A 346 -16.22 7.91 -0.78
CA PHE A 346 -16.13 9.30 -1.19
C PHE A 346 -17.33 10.08 -0.64
N PRO A 347 -17.32 10.50 0.63
CA PRO A 347 -18.45 11.20 1.25
C PRO A 347 -18.88 12.45 0.46
N TYR A 348 -17.95 13.16 -0.17
CA TYR A 348 -18.27 14.34 -1.00
C TYR A 348 -19.13 14.00 -2.23
N ASN A 349 -19.08 12.76 -2.71
CA ASN A 349 -19.87 12.30 -3.85
C ASN A 349 -21.30 11.91 -3.47
N HIS A 350 -21.72 12.04 -2.21
CA HIS A 350 -23.06 11.70 -1.75
C HIS A 350 -23.91 12.95 -1.59
N ASP A 351 -25.19 12.86 -1.92
CA ASP A 351 -26.12 13.98 -1.82
C ASP A 351 -26.55 14.20 -0.36
N SER A 352 -26.72 13.11 0.39
CA SER A 352 -27.23 13.09 1.76
C SER A 352 -26.48 12.11 2.67
N LEU A 353 -26.64 12.26 3.98
CA LEU A 353 -26.09 11.33 4.96
C LEU A 353 -26.69 9.94 4.78
N GLU A 354 -28.00 9.85 4.52
CA GLU A 354 -28.73 8.59 4.34
C GLU A 354 -28.16 7.78 3.17
N GLU A 355 -27.85 8.44 2.05
CA GLU A 355 -27.20 7.79 0.91
C GLU A 355 -25.80 7.28 1.27
N PHE A 356 -25.03 8.05 2.03
CA PHE A 356 -23.71 7.65 2.51
C PHE A 356 -23.79 6.44 3.43
N LEU A 357 -24.71 6.42 4.40
CA LEU A 357 -24.90 5.29 5.31
C LEU A 357 -25.28 4.01 4.57
N GLU A 358 -26.13 4.10 3.53
CA GLU A 358 -26.43 2.93 2.70
C GLU A 358 -25.22 2.49 1.88
N THR A 359 -24.42 3.42 1.35
CA THR A 359 -23.15 3.08 0.68
C THR A 359 -22.17 2.33 1.60
N LEU A 360 -22.07 2.72 2.87
CA LEU A 360 -21.16 2.10 3.83
C LEU A 360 -21.44 0.60 4.03
N LYS A 361 -22.70 0.18 3.94
CA LYS A 361 -23.08 -1.24 4.00
C LYS A 361 -22.41 -2.06 2.91
N TYR A 362 -22.41 -1.55 1.68
CA TYR A 362 -21.80 -2.23 0.53
C TYR A 362 -20.28 -2.16 0.55
N ALA A 363 -19.72 -1.00 0.92
CA ALA A 363 -18.27 -0.85 1.09
C ALA A 363 -17.73 -1.84 2.14
N TYR A 364 -18.39 -1.90 3.30
CA TYR A 364 -18.07 -2.85 4.36
C TYR A 364 -18.19 -4.30 3.88
N MET A 365 -19.30 -4.65 3.22
CA MET A 365 -19.55 -6.00 2.70
C MET A 365 -18.44 -6.46 1.76
N TYR A 366 -18.02 -5.59 0.82
CA TYR A 366 -16.90 -5.89 -0.06
C TYR A 366 -15.62 -6.21 0.76
N ALA A 367 -15.23 -5.31 1.67
CA ALA A 367 -14.00 -5.49 2.45
C ALA A 367 -14.04 -6.75 3.32
N LYS A 368 -15.18 -7.02 3.96
CA LYS A 368 -15.38 -8.22 4.79
C LYS A 368 -15.35 -9.50 3.96
N THR A 369 -15.88 -9.46 2.73
CA THR A 369 -15.81 -10.59 1.80
C THR A 369 -14.37 -10.96 1.44
N VAL A 370 -13.50 -9.97 1.23
CA VAL A 370 -12.06 -10.23 0.96
C VAL A 370 -11.42 -11.04 2.08
N THR A 371 -11.84 -10.83 3.34
CA THR A 371 -11.29 -11.59 4.48
C THR A 371 -11.61 -13.08 4.43
N LEU A 372 -12.60 -13.54 3.64
CA LEU A 372 -12.95 -14.96 3.51
C LEU A 372 -11.88 -15.77 2.76
N GLY A 373 -11.01 -15.08 2.01
CA GLY A 373 -9.99 -15.70 1.19
C GLY A 373 -8.78 -16.12 2.01
N GLN A 374 -8.24 -17.30 1.72
CA GLN A 374 -7.02 -17.78 2.33
C GLN A 374 -5.80 -17.37 1.48
N THR A 375 -4.73 -17.00 2.15
CA THR A 375 -3.41 -16.78 1.56
C THR A 375 -2.61 -18.09 1.56
N GLN A 376 -1.47 -18.12 0.88
CA GLN A 376 -0.56 -19.26 0.95
C GLN A 376 0.23 -19.35 2.27
N TRP A 377 0.16 -18.33 3.13
CA TRP A 377 0.91 -18.27 4.38
C TRP A 377 0.02 -18.71 5.57
N PRO A 378 0.28 -19.86 6.20
CA PRO A 378 -0.54 -20.36 7.31
C PRO A 378 -0.63 -19.37 8.49
N ARG A 379 0.50 -18.75 8.85
CA ARG A 379 0.56 -17.77 9.95
C ARG A 379 -0.28 -16.52 9.66
N THR A 380 -0.23 -16.01 8.43
CA THR A 380 -1.11 -14.92 7.98
C THR A 380 -2.58 -15.34 8.06
N ASN A 381 -2.91 -16.56 7.63
CA ASN A 381 -4.28 -17.06 7.68
C ASN A 381 -4.82 -17.15 9.10
N GLU A 382 -4.03 -17.63 10.06
CA GLU A 382 -4.41 -17.70 11.48
C GLU A 382 -4.80 -16.30 12.01
N VAL A 383 -3.92 -15.32 11.81
CA VAL A 383 -4.13 -13.94 12.28
C VAL A 383 -5.35 -13.31 11.57
N MET A 384 -5.44 -13.42 10.25
CA MET A 384 -6.54 -12.85 9.47
C MET A 384 -7.89 -13.49 9.79
N GLN A 385 -7.94 -14.80 10.06
CA GLN A 385 -9.17 -15.51 10.41
C GLN A 385 -9.72 -15.08 11.78
N ARG A 386 -8.83 -14.83 12.75
CA ARG A 386 -9.19 -14.32 14.07
C ARG A 386 -9.61 -12.86 14.01
N ASN A 387 -8.78 -12.02 13.40
CA ASN A 387 -8.94 -10.56 13.47
C ASN A 387 -10.03 -10.06 12.51
N ARG A 388 -10.17 -10.68 11.33
CA ARG A 388 -11.06 -10.26 10.24
C ARG A 388 -11.02 -8.75 10.00
N ARG A 389 -9.86 -8.13 10.21
CA ARG A 389 -9.67 -6.68 10.18
C ARG A 389 -10.09 -6.13 8.83
N ILE A 390 -10.77 -4.99 8.84
CA ILE A 390 -10.96 -4.18 7.64
C ILE A 390 -10.60 -2.71 7.91
N GLY A 391 -10.50 -1.91 6.85
CA GLY A 391 -10.32 -0.47 6.91
C GLY A 391 -11.17 0.20 5.85
N CYS A 392 -12.37 0.63 6.23
CA CYS A 392 -13.20 1.52 5.45
C CYS A 392 -12.61 2.94 5.52
N SER A 393 -12.02 3.36 4.41
CA SER A 393 -11.34 4.66 4.25
C SER A 393 -12.26 5.70 3.62
N MET A 394 -11.94 6.97 3.83
CA MET A 394 -12.56 8.12 3.16
C MET A 394 -11.51 8.94 2.43
N SER A 395 -11.83 9.32 1.19
CA SER A 395 -11.13 10.32 0.38
C SER A 395 -12.10 11.45 -0.02
N GLY A 396 -11.57 12.58 -0.48
CA GLY A 396 -12.37 13.78 -0.79
C GLY A 396 -12.74 14.59 0.46
N ILE A 397 -12.01 14.42 1.56
CA ILE A 397 -12.31 15.07 2.84
C ILE A 397 -12.12 16.58 2.76
N ALA A 398 -11.04 17.05 2.11
CA ALA A 398 -10.80 18.48 1.91
C ALA A 398 -11.93 19.12 1.07
N GLN A 399 -12.42 18.41 0.04
CA GLN A 399 -13.58 18.85 -0.76
C GLN A 399 -14.86 18.87 0.10
N PHE A 400 -15.11 17.84 0.91
CA PHE A 400 -16.26 17.79 1.80
C PHE A 400 -16.27 18.96 2.78
N ILE A 401 -15.20 19.13 3.55
CA ILE A 401 -15.09 20.18 4.58
C ILE A 401 -15.23 21.57 3.95
N SER A 402 -14.64 21.79 2.77
CA SER A 402 -14.69 23.10 2.11
C SER A 402 -16.10 23.47 1.62
N ASN A 403 -16.96 22.50 1.31
CA ASN A 403 -18.30 22.74 0.78
C ASN A 403 -19.41 22.63 1.83
N ARG A 404 -19.27 21.71 2.79
CA ARG A 404 -20.30 21.35 3.79
C ARG A 404 -19.91 21.72 5.23
N GLY A 405 -18.63 22.00 5.47
CA GLY A 405 -18.11 22.38 6.78
C GLY A 405 -17.77 21.19 7.68
N LEU A 406 -16.94 21.47 8.69
CA LEU A 406 -16.42 20.44 9.61
C LEU A 406 -17.50 19.85 10.52
N ASN A 407 -18.52 20.63 10.91
CA ASN A 407 -19.61 20.15 11.76
C ASN A 407 -20.48 19.08 11.08
N GLU A 408 -20.80 19.27 9.80
CA GLU A 408 -21.52 18.25 9.03
C GLU A 408 -20.66 17.00 8.86
N PHE A 409 -19.36 17.19 8.59
CA PHE A 409 -18.43 16.07 8.42
C PHE A 409 -18.29 15.23 9.71
N GLN A 410 -18.25 15.88 10.87
CA GLN A 410 -18.24 15.22 12.17
C GLN A 410 -19.45 14.30 12.35
N ARG A 411 -20.66 14.80 12.07
CA ARG A 411 -21.89 14.01 12.11
C ARG A 411 -21.84 12.80 11.18
N TRP A 412 -21.31 12.96 9.97
CA TRP A 412 -21.16 11.88 8.99
C TRP A 412 -20.15 10.82 9.47
N CYS A 413 -19.06 11.24 10.10
CA CYS A 413 -18.08 10.33 10.69
C CYS A 413 -18.71 9.49 11.81
N GLU A 414 -19.43 10.10 12.75
CA GLU A 414 -20.04 9.36 13.86
C GLU A 414 -21.15 8.42 13.39
N ALA A 415 -22.12 8.93 12.64
CA ALA A 415 -23.22 8.11 12.12
C ALA A 415 -22.71 6.99 11.20
N GLY A 416 -21.69 7.27 10.38
CA GLY A 416 -21.09 6.28 9.50
C GLY A 416 -20.31 5.20 10.26
N TYR A 417 -19.59 5.57 11.32
CA TYR A 417 -18.91 4.60 12.18
C TYR A 417 -19.91 3.65 12.83
N ASP A 418 -21.00 4.19 13.38
CA ASP A 418 -22.05 3.40 14.03
C ASP A 418 -22.76 2.47 13.04
N GLN A 419 -23.04 2.97 11.83
CA GLN A 419 -23.60 2.16 10.74
C GLN A 419 -22.68 1.00 10.36
N ILE A 420 -21.37 1.22 10.27
CA ILE A 420 -20.40 0.16 10.02
C ILE A 420 -20.43 -0.90 11.14
N GLN A 421 -20.52 -0.48 12.40
CA GLN A 421 -20.62 -1.43 13.51
C GLN A 421 -21.89 -2.29 13.41
N GLU A 422 -23.00 -1.71 13.00
CA GLU A 422 -24.27 -2.42 12.82
C GLU A 422 -24.22 -3.39 11.62
N VAL A 423 -23.62 -2.98 10.51
CA VAL A 423 -23.43 -3.86 9.35
C VAL A 423 -22.51 -5.03 9.67
N ASP A 424 -21.44 -4.83 10.46
CA ASP A 424 -20.59 -5.94 10.92
C ASP A 424 -21.39 -6.96 11.74
N LYS A 425 -22.31 -6.50 12.61
CA LYS A 425 -23.21 -7.38 13.39
C LYS A 425 -24.14 -8.22 12.52
N GLN A 426 -24.50 -7.74 11.33
CA GLN A 426 -25.33 -8.51 10.40
C GLN A 426 -24.49 -9.49 9.59
N ILE A 427 -23.32 -9.05 9.11
CA ILE A 427 -22.49 -9.84 8.21
C ILE A 427 -21.73 -10.95 8.93
N TRP A 428 -21.25 -10.73 10.17
CA TRP A 428 -20.57 -11.80 10.92
C TRP A 428 -21.48 -13.02 11.12
N ALA A 429 -22.76 -12.78 11.45
CA ALA A 429 -23.76 -13.82 11.64
C ALA A 429 -24.06 -14.55 10.32
N ARG A 430 -24.17 -13.78 9.23
CA ARG A 430 -24.40 -14.33 7.90
C ARG A 430 -23.27 -15.24 7.41
N PHE A 431 -22.02 -14.85 7.61
CA PHE A 431 -20.87 -15.64 7.15
C PHE A 431 -20.33 -16.61 8.20
N ALA A 432 -20.91 -16.65 9.41
CA ALA A 432 -20.42 -17.45 10.52
C ALA A 432 -18.91 -17.24 10.82
N ILE A 433 -18.47 -15.98 10.81
CA ILE A 433 -17.08 -15.56 11.08
C ILE A 433 -17.03 -14.53 12.21
N PRO A 434 -15.88 -14.30 12.86
CA PRO A 434 -15.76 -13.25 13.86
C PRO A 434 -16.09 -11.85 13.33
N ARG A 435 -16.56 -10.99 14.25
CA ARG A 435 -16.61 -9.54 14.06
C ARG A 435 -15.21 -8.98 13.77
N SER A 436 -15.15 -7.88 13.02
CA SER A 436 -13.87 -7.28 12.66
C SER A 436 -13.24 -6.59 13.87
N ILE A 437 -11.98 -6.91 14.16
CA ILE A 437 -11.23 -6.32 15.29
C ILE A 437 -11.15 -4.80 15.19
N LYS A 438 -10.96 -4.26 13.97
CA LYS A 438 -11.03 -2.85 13.57
C LYS A 438 -11.74 -2.75 12.22
N THR A 439 -12.35 -1.60 11.94
CA THR A 439 -13.31 -1.43 10.84
C THR A 439 -13.07 -0.22 9.94
N THR A 440 -12.43 0.84 10.44
CA THR A 440 -12.29 2.12 9.74
C THR A 440 -10.84 2.60 9.74
N SER A 441 -10.45 3.31 8.68
CA SER A 441 -9.12 3.88 8.46
C SER A 441 -9.24 5.22 7.74
N ILE A 442 -8.14 5.96 7.59
CA ILE A 442 -8.02 7.01 6.57
C ILE A 442 -6.74 6.76 5.78
N LYS A 443 -6.88 6.53 4.47
CA LYS A 443 -5.81 6.27 3.53
C LYS A 443 -5.73 7.40 2.51
N PRO A 444 -4.55 7.96 2.22
CA PRO A 444 -4.36 8.80 1.04
C PRO A 444 -4.29 7.93 -0.21
N SER A 445 -5.44 7.52 -0.74
CA SER A 445 -5.48 6.57 -1.85
C SER A 445 -5.02 7.22 -3.15
N GLY A 446 -3.71 7.28 -3.37
CA GLY A 446 -3.11 8.09 -4.43
C GLY A 446 -3.53 7.73 -5.85
N THR A 447 -3.89 6.48 -6.15
CA THR A 447 -4.40 6.11 -7.50
C THR A 447 -5.92 6.10 -7.59
N VAL A 448 -6.60 5.62 -6.55
CA VAL A 448 -8.06 5.43 -6.57
C VAL A 448 -8.80 6.75 -6.36
N SER A 449 -8.29 7.67 -5.53
CA SER A 449 -8.85 9.02 -5.39
C SER A 449 -8.90 9.77 -6.73
N LEU A 450 -7.89 9.61 -7.57
CA LEU A 450 -7.83 10.21 -8.91
C LEU A 450 -8.93 9.69 -9.83
N LEU A 451 -9.27 8.40 -9.70
CA LEU A 451 -10.35 7.79 -10.48
C LEU A 451 -11.70 8.44 -10.13
N ALA A 452 -11.89 8.78 -8.85
CA ALA A 452 -13.10 9.44 -8.35
C ALA A 452 -13.05 10.98 -8.44
N GLY A 453 -11.95 11.58 -8.91
CA GLY A 453 -11.76 13.04 -8.88
C GLY A 453 -11.70 13.63 -7.47
N ALA A 454 -11.30 12.83 -6.48
CA ALA A 454 -11.30 13.18 -5.07
C ALA A 454 -9.90 13.59 -4.57
N THR A 455 -9.83 14.45 -3.55
CA THR A 455 -8.57 14.69 -2.82
C THR A 455 -8.15 13.43 -2.06
N PRO A 456 -6.86 13.06 -1.99
CA PRO A 456 -6.43 11.79 -1.41
C PRO A 456 -6.50 11.79 0.12
N GLY A 457 -7.41 10.98 0.68
CA GLY A 457 -7.62 10.92 2.12
C GLY A 457 -8.03 12.29 2.68
N MET A 458 -7.28 12.74 3.69
CA MET A 458 -7.43 14.06 4.32
C MET A 458 -6.56 15.18 3.74
N HIS A 459 -5.71 14.89 2.76
CA HIS A 459 -4.72 15.86 2.30
C HIS A 459 -5.37 17.03 1.56
N TYR A 460 -4.90 18.23 1.89
CA TYR A 460 -5.15 19.42 1.11
C TYR A 460 -4.21 19.44 -0.12
N PRO A 461 -4.67 19.95 -1.26
CA PRO A 461 -3.82 20.07 -2.44
C PRO A 461 -2.85 21.24 -2.34
N GLU A 462 -1.77 21.19 -3.12
CA GLU A 462 -0.81 22.31 -3.26
C GLU A 462 -1.46 23.54 -3.91
N SER A 463 -2.28 23.33 -4.94
CA SER A 463 -3.00 24.39 -5.63
C SER A 463 -4.34 23.89 -6.16
N ARG A 464 -5.29 24.81 -6.33
CA ARG A 464 -6.62 24.49 -6.90
C ARG A 464 -6.52 24.14 -8.39
N PHE A 465 -5.76 24.94 -9.14
CA PHE A 465 -5.55 24.78 -10.57
C PHE A 465 -4.11 24.37 -10.81
N TYR A 466 -3.92 23.21 -11.45
CA TYR A 466 -2.59 22.73 -11.77
C TYR A 466 -2.58 21.90 -13.04
N ILE A 467 -1.40 21.79 -13.64
CA ILE A 467 -1.09 20.78 -14.64
C ILE A 467 -0.62 19.54 -13.91
N ARG A 468 -1.28 18.42 -14.18
CA ARG A 468 -0.82 17.11 -13.78
C ARG A 468 -0.15 16.41 -14.95
N ARG A 469 1.13 16.07 -14.80
CA ARG A 469 1.89 15.39 -15.84
C ARG A 469 1.84 13.88 -15.67
N MET A 470 1.37 13.18 -16.70
CA MET A 470 1.40 11.72 -16.78
C MET A 470 2.47 11.27 -17.77
N ARG A 471 3.37 10.39 -17.34
CA ARG A 471 4.39 9.78 -18.20
C ARG A 471 3.87 8.49 -18.82
N LEU A 472 4.06 8.35 -20.12
CA LEU A 472 3.69 7.17 -20.92
C LEU A 472 4.87 6.73 -21.77
N ASP A 473 5.01 5.43 -21.96
CA ASP A 473 5.91 4.89 -23.00
C ASP A 473 5.52 5.46 -24.37
N LYS A 474 6.50 5.76 -25.22
CA LYS A 474 6.26 6.35 -26.55
C LYS A 474 5.39 5.49 -27.47
N HIS A 475 5.27 4.20 -27.18
CA HIS A 475 4.44 3.24 -27.88
C HIS A 475 3.10 2.94 -27.17
N SER A 476 2.74 3.70 -26.12
CA SER A 476 1.48 3.49 -25.41
C SER A 476 0.26 3.62 -26.32
N ASP A 477 -0.64 2.65 -26.20
CA ASP A 477 -1.95 2.56 -26.84
C ASP A 477 -2.90 3.74 -26.51
N LEU A 478 -2.60 4.52 -25.46
CA LEU A 478 -3.35 5.72 -25.07
C LEU A 478 -3.02 6.96 -25.89
N LEU A 479 -1.79 7.04 -26.44
CA LEU A 479 -1.30 8.26 -27.09
C LEU A 479 -2.17 8.71 -28.28
N PRO A 480 -2.67 7.83 -29.17
CA PRO A 480 -3.54 8.26 -30.26
C PRO A 480 -4.83 8.93 -29.78
N ALA A 481 -5.44 8.41 -28.70
CA ALA A 481 -6.66 8.97 -28.14
C ALA A 481 -6.40 10.34 -27.48
N LEU A 482 -5.29 10.46 -26.73
CA LEU A 482 -4.89 11.71 -26.08
C LEU A 482 -4.55 12.81 -27.09
N ARG A 483 -3.83 12.48 -28.17
CA ARG A 483 -3.52 13.43 -29.25
C ARG A 483 -4.78 13.93 -29.96
N ARG A 484 -5.69 13.02 -30.31
CA ARG A 484 -6.97 13.38 -30.95
C ARG A 484 -7.81 14.30 -30.08
N ALA A 485 -7.78 14.06 -28.76
CA ALA A 485 -8.49 14.89 -27.78
C ALA A 485 -7.80 16.22 -27.48
N GLY A 486 -6.67 16.56 -28.11
CA GLY A 486 -6.03 17.87 -27.95
C GLY A 486 -5.15 18.03 -26.70
N TYR A 487 -4.79 16.96 -26.00
CA TYR A 487 -3.85 17.05 -24.88
C TYR A 487 -2.45 17.45 -25.36
N GLU A 488 -1.79 18.32 -24.60
CA GLU A 488 -0.39 18.66 -24.83
C GLU A 488 0.50 17.46 -24.46
N ILE A 489 1.37 17.06 -25.38
CA ILE A 489 2.28 15.92 -25.25
C ILE A 489 3.67 16.32 -25.70
N GLU A 490 4.67 16.13 -24.83
CA GLU A 490 6.07 16.43 -25.09
C GLU A 490 6.99 15.25 -24.71
N PRO A 491 8.22 15.16 -25.24
CA PRO A 491 9.21 14.19 -24.77
C PRO A 491 9.58 14.40 -23.29
N ALA A 492 9.84 13.31 -22.55
CA ALA A 492 10.31 13.40 -21.17
C ALA A 492 11.76 13.88 -21.12
N ASN A 493 12.10 14.77 -20.19
CA ASN A 493 13.43 15.36 -20.09
C ASN A 493 14.53 14.33 -19.75
N GLU A 494 14.25 13.41 -18.84
CA GLU A 494 15.21 12.37 -18.42
C GLU A 494 15.26 11.16 -19.38
N ALA A 495 14.28 10.99 -20.25
CA ALA A 495 14.20 9.87 -21.17
C ALA A 495 13.46 10.24 -22.48
N PRO A 496 14.00 11.21 -23.25
CA PRO A 496 13.28 11.83 -24.37
C PRO A 496 12.99 10.84 -25.50
N ASP A 497 13.83 9.82 -25.65
CA ASP A 497 13.74 8.83 -26.73
C ASP A 497 12.80 7.66 -26.43
N SER A 498 12.30 7.51 -25.21
CA SER A 498 11.45 6.38 -24.79
C SER A 498 10.14 6.79 -24.14
N THR A 499 10.08 7.99 -23.55
CA THR A 499 8.95 8.41 -22.71
C THR A 499 8.37 9.73 -23.20
N LEU A 500 7.04 9.81 -23.25
CA LEU A 500 6.27 11.02 -23.48
C LEU A 500 5.57 11.47 -22.20
N VAL A 501 5.37 12.77 -22.07
CA VAL A 501 4.72 13.44 -20.95
C VAL A 501 3.46 14.11 -21.45
N VAL A 502 2.34 13.80 -20.81
CA VAL A 502 1.01 14.32 -21.14
C VAL A 502 0.60 15.30 -20.05
N SER A 503 0.28 16.54 -20.43
CA SER A 503 -0.15 17.60 -19.52
C SER A 503 -1.68 17.61 -19.39
N ILE A 504 -2.17 17.37 -18.17
CA ILE A 504 -3.61 17.29 -17.87
C ILE A 504 -3.99 18.49 -16.98
N PRO A 505 -4.77 19.47 -17.46
CA PRO A 505 -5.24 20.56 -16.62
C PRO A 505 -6.30 20.05 -15.62
N VAL A 506 -6.16 20.41 -14.34
CA VAL A 506 -7.06 19.98 -13.27
C VAL A 506 -7.57 21.19 -12.50
N ASP A 507 -8.87 21.20 -12.18
CA ASP A 507 -9.50 22.04 -11.15
C ASP A 507 -10.06 21.12 -10.06
N ILE A 508 -9.59 21.28 -8.82
CA ILE A 508 -10.04 20.46 -7.67
C ILE A 508 -11.44 20.84 -7.20
N GLY A 509 -11.90 22.04 -7.55
CA GLY A 509 -13.18 22.58 -7.15
C GLY A 509 -13.06 23.92 -6.45
N LYS A 510 -14.12 24.72 -6.56
CA LYS A 510 -14.20 26.04 -5.93
C LYS A 510 -14.24 25.90 -4.41
N GLY A 511 -13.54 26.81 -3.72
CA GLY A 511 -13.56 26.89 -2.26
C GLY A 511 -12.67 25.88 -1.54
N VAL A 512 -12.07 24.93 -2.25
CA VAL A 512 -11.11 23.99 -1.67
C VAL A 512 -9.83 24.74 -1.30
N ARG A 513 -9.55 24.82 0.01
CA ARG A 513 -8.32 25.40 0.56
C ARG A 513 -7.10 24.61 0.13
N THR A 514 -5.95 25.26 0.03
CA THR A 514 -4.69 24.61 -0.37
C THR A 514 -3.69 24.59 0.78
N LEU A 515 -2.55 23.92 0.60
CA LEU A 515 -1.46 23.92 1.58
C LEU A 515 -0.84 25.31 1.81
N ALA A 516 -1.18 26.33 1.00
CA ALA A 516 -0.86 27.72 1.28
C ALA A 516 -1.76 28.34 2.37
N ASP A 517 -2.99 27.83 2.51
CA ASP A 517 -3.98 28.32 3.47
C ASP A 517 -3.99 27.51 4.78
N VAL A 518 -3.35 26.32 4.79
CA VAL A 518 -3.48 25.33 5.87
C VAL A 518 -2.14 25.15 6.57
N SER A 519 -2.12 25.48 7.87
CA SER A 519 -0.93 25.30 8.72
C SER A 519 -0.67 23.83 9.06
N ALA A 520 0.54 23.51 9.48
CA ALA A 520 0.89 22.20 10.03
C ALA A 520 0.01 21.87 11.26
N TRP A 521 -0.24 22.83 12.15
CA TRP A 521 -1.15 22.65 13.31
C TRP A 521 -2.55 22.21 12.90
N GLU A 522 -3.09 22.81 11.83
CA GLU A 522 -4.40 22.46 11.33
C GLU A 522 -4.43 21.05 10.72
N GLN A 523 -3.38 20.65 10.01
CA GLN A 523 -3.25 19.28 9.50
C GLN A 523 -3.18 18.25 10.64
N PHE A 524 -2.39 18.52 11.69
CA PHE A 524 -2.38 17.68 12.90
C PHE A 524 -3.78 17.59 13.54
N ALA A 525 -4.47 18.73 13.68
CA ALA A 525 -5.80 18.80 14.27
C ALA A 525 -6.84 18.01 13.46
N LEU A 526 -6.78 18.08 12.12
CA LEU A 526 -7.66 17.29 11.25
C LEU A 526 -7.35 15.78 11.35
N SER A 527 -6.06 15.41 11.47
CA SER A 527 -5.67 14.01 11.68
C SER A 527 -6.21 13.47 13.01
N ALA A 528 -6.05 14.24 14.09
CA ALA A 528 -6.57 13.92 15.42
C ALA A 528 -8.11 13.85 15.43
N PHE A 529 -8.77 14.77 14.74
CA PHE A 529 -10.22 14.76 14.55
C PHE A 529 -10.69 13.46 13.88
N LEU A 530 -10.04 13.05 12.79
CA LEU A 530 -10.38 11.83 12.07
C LEU A 530 -10.09 10.58 12.90
N GLN A 531 -8.99 10.57 13.65
CA GLN A 531 -8.64 9.47 14.55
C GLN A 531 -9.64 9.34 15.72
N ARG A 532 -10.24 10.45 16.15
CA ARG A 532 -11.26 10.50 17.20
C ARG A 532 -12.64 10.07 16.72
N TYR A 533 -13.10 10.59 15.58
CA TYR A 533 -14.50 10.42 15.17
C TYR A 533 -14.73 9.28 14.17
N TRP A 534 -13.73 8.94 13.35
CA TRP A 534 -13.86 7.92 12.30
C TRP A 534 -12.95 6.71 12.51
N ALA A 535 -11.63 6.90 12.44
CA ALA A 535 -10.68 5.82 12.26
C ALA A 535 -10.38 5.08 13.55
N ASP A 536 -10.68 3.79 13.58
CA ASP A 536 -10.33 2.91 14.69
C ASP A 536 -9.09 2.04 14.46
N ASN A 537 -8.68 1.88 13.20
CA ASN A 537 -7.28 1.64 12.85
C ASN A 537 -6.49 2.95 13.03
N GLN A 538 -6.04 3.58 11.94
CA GLN A 538 -5.19 4.78 11.95
C GLN A 538 -5.57 5.78 10.85
N VAL A 539 -5.02 6.99 10.99
CA VAL A 539 -5.08 8.04 9.98
C VAL A 539 -3.71 8.20 9.34
N SER A 540 -3.60 7.79 8.08
CA SER A 540 -2.40 8.04 7.28
C SER A 540 -2.41 9.48 6.78
N CYS A 541 -1.45 10.27 7.26
CA CYS A 541 -1.28 11.66 6.91
C CYS A 541 0.21 12.00 6.88
N THR A 542 0.62 12.64 5.79
CA THR A 542 1.87 13.39 5.71
C THR A 542 1.53 14.85 5.95
N VAL A 543 1.98 15.40 7.08
CA VAL A 543 1.84 16.81 7.41
C VAL A 543 2.96 17.57 6.72
N THR A 544 2.58 18.45 5.79
CA THR A 544 3.52 19.31 5.08
C THR A 544 3.68 20.63 5.83
N PHE A 545 4.92 21.06 6.08
CA PHE A 545 5.20 22.25 6.90
C PHE A 545 6.29 23.14 6.28
N ASP A 546 6.26 24.44 6.58
CA ASP A 546 7.34 25.36 6.26
C ASP A 546 8.50 25.19 7.28
N PRO A 547 9.70 24.80 6.84
CA PRO A 547 10.81 24.51 7.77
C PRO A 547 11.30 25.74 8.54
N LYS A 548 11.10 26.97 8.02
CA LYS A 548 11.56 28.21 8.65
C LYS A 548 10.57 28.72 9.69
N THR A 549 9.27 28.63 9.42
CA THR A 549 8.23 29.22 10.27
C THR A 549 7.54 28.20 11.18
N GLU A 550 7.44 26.95 10.75
CA GLU A 550 6.73 25.87 11.48
C GLU A 550 7.68 24.79 12.01
N GLY A 551 8.90 24.67 11.46
CA GLY A 551 9.87 23.63 11.82
C GLY A 551 10.23 23.58 13.32
N SER A 552 10.40 24.74 13.97
CA SER A 552 10.69 24.80 15.41
C SER A 552 9.47 24.45 16.30
N GLN A 553 8.29 24.31 15.71
CA GLN A 553 7.04 24.02 16.44
C GLN A 553 6.71 22.52 16.43
N LEU A 554 7.41 21.71 15.62
CA LEU A 554 7.10 20.28 15.45
C LEU A 554 7.13 19.50 16.75
N ALA A 555 8.14 19.73 17.60
CA ALA A 555 8.23 19.07 18.90
C ALA A 555 6.99 19.38 19.78
N HIS A 556 6.56 20.64 19.81
CA HIS A 556 5.35 21.03 20.53
C HIS A 556 4.09 20.39 19.93
N MET A 557 3.96 20.30 18.60
CA MET A 557 2.83 19.60 17.98
C MET A 557 2.81 18.13 18.43
N LEU A 558 3.95 17.44 18.36
CA LEU A 558 4.06 16.05 18.79
C LEU A 558 3.68 15.89 20.27
N ASP A 559 4.12 16.80 21.14
CA ASP A 559 3.76 16.80 22.56
C ASP A 559 2.25 16.85 22.81
N TYR A 560 1.51 17.68 22.06
CA TYR A 560 0.06 17.80 22.21
C TYR A 560 -0.70 16.64 21.55
N PHE A 561 -0.21 16.14 20.42
CA PHE A 561 -0.95 15.18 19.58
C PHE A 561 -0.60 13.72 19.84
N GLN A 562 0.47 13.42 20.59
CA GLN A 562 0.79 12.05 21.02
C GLN A 562 -0.37 11.35 21.75
N TYR A 563 -1.27 12.09 22.40
CA TYR A 563 -2.45 11.52 23.08
C TYR A 563 -3.67 11.31 22.17
N GLN A 564 -3.56 11.69 20.90
CA GLN A 564 -4.68 11.79 19.95
C GLN A 564 -4.40 11.05 18.64
N LEU A 565 -3.16 10.64 18.39
CA LEU A 565 -2.70 10.01 17.17
C LEU A 565 -2.08 8.64 17.45
N LYS A 566 -2.05 7.80 16.42
CA LYS A 566 -1.38 6.49 16.43
C LYS A 566 -0.13 6.46 15.57
N GLY A 567 -0.06 7.32 14.58
CA GLY A 567 1.15 7.60 13.82
C GLY A 567 1.01 8.90 13.04
N ILE A 568 2.14 9.45 12.61
CA ILE A 568 2.20 10.65 11.78
C ILE A 568 3.51 10.72 10.99
N SER A 569 3.43 11.24 9.77
CA SER A 569 4.57 11.54 8.91
C SER A 569 4.65 13.05 8.69
N LEU A 570 5.86 13.59 8.58
CA LEU A 570 6.13 15.02 8.48
C LEU A 570 7.07 15.27 7.31
N LEU A 571 6.72 16.19 6.42
CA LEU A 571 7.54 16.48 5.23
C LEU A 571 7.75 18.00 5.08
N PRO A 572 9.01 18.49 5.06
CA PRO A 572 9.27 19.90 4.82
C PRO A 572 8.89 20.28 3.38
N LYS A 573 8.29 21.46 3.20
CA LYS A 573 8.05 22.02 1.87
C LYS A 573 9.38 22.24 1.16
N LEU A 574 9.50 21.70 -0.06
CA LEU A 574 10.62 21.96 -0.95
C LEU A 574 10.41 23.28 -1.71
N GLU A 575 11.49 23.98 -2.03
CA GLU A 575 11.41 25.15 -2.90
C GLU A 575 10.96 24.75 -4.32
N LEU A 576 10.04 25.53 -4.89
CA LEU A 576 9.46 25.28 -6.22
C LEU A 576 10.53 25.26 -7.33
N GLY A 577 10.33 24.40 -8.34
CA GLY A 577 11.14 24.40 -9.57
C GLY A 577 12.32 23.42 -9.60
N ALA A 578 12.37 22.45 -8.68
CA ALA A 578 13.43 21.45 -8.62
C ALA A 578 13.61 20.60 -9.90
N TYR A 579 12.55 20.44 -10.71
CA TYR A 579 12.58 19.67 -11.96
C TYR A 579 11.94 20.44 -13.12
N LYS A 580 12.49 20.26 -14.33
CA LYS A 580 11.97 20.87 -15.56
C LYS A 580 10.53 20.45 -15.88
N GLN A 581 10.17 19.20 -15.56
CA GLN A 581 8.84 18.64 -15.79
C GLN A 581 8.24 18.14 -14.47
N MET A 582 7.81 19.08 -13.63
CA MET A 582 7.17 18.78 -12.36
C MET A 582 5.90 17.92 -12.57
N PRO A 583 5.68 16.86 -11.78
CA PRO A 583 4.46 16.05 -11.84
C PRO A 583 3.19 16.87 -11.59
N TYR A 584 3.29 17.89 -10.74
CA TYR A 584 2.27 18.87 -10.43
C TYR A 584 2.88 20.26 -10.64
N GLU A 585 2.24 21.08 -11.47
CA GLU A 585 2.66 22.47 -11.70
C GLU A 585 1.46 23.39 -11.50
N GLU A 586 1.56 24.31 -10.54
CA GLU A 586 0.53 25.31 -10.30
C GLU A 586 0.34 26.20 -11.53
N ILE A 587 -0.92 26.44 -11.89
CA ILE A 587 -1.30 27.38 -12.95
C ILE A 587 -2.42 28.29 -12.46
N ASN A 588 -2.57 29.46 -13.08
CA ASN A 588 -3.72 30.32 -12.79
C ASN A 588 -4.99 29.85 -13.52
N ALA A 589 -6.15 30.33 -13.07
CA ALA A 589 -7.46 29.99 -13.62
C ALA A 589 -7.58 30.28 -15.12
N ARG A 590 -6.97 31.37 -15.61
CA ARG A 590 -7.00 31.74 -17.04
C ARG A 590 -6.28 30.70 -17.89
N THR A 591 -5.11 30.23 -17.45
CA THR A 591 -4.35 29.17 -18.10
C THR A 591 -5.13 27.86 -18.10
N TYR A 592 -5.71 27.48 -16.95
CA TYR A 592 -6.56 26.29 -16.85
C TYR A 592 -7.71 26.32 -17.86
N HIS A 593 -8.49 27.40 -17.88
CA HIS A 593 -9.63 27.51 -18.79
C HIS A 593 -9.21 27.48 -20.26
N LYS A 594 -8.08 28.10 -20.61
CA LYS A 594 -7.53 28.06 -21.97
C LYS A 594 -7.16 26.61 -22.37
N MET A 595 -6.46 25.87 -21.51
CA MET A 595 -6.08 24.48 -21.78
C MET A 595 -7.30 23.56 -21.86
N ASN A 596 -8.27 23.74 -20.94
CA ASN A 596 -9.46 22.90 -20.90
C ASN A 596 -10.38 23.13 -22.11
N GLN A 597 -10.44 24.35 -22.66
CA GLN A 597 -11.19 24.64 -23.88
C GLN A 597 -10.60 24.01 -25.14
N SER A 598 -9.31 23.70 -25.14
CA SER A 598 -8.64 23.02 -26.26
C SER A 598 -8.70 21.48 -26.20
N ILE A 599 -9.36 20.92 -25.18
CA ILE A 599 -9.42 19.48 -24.95
C ILE A 599 -10.84 18.96 -25.20
N ASP A 600 -10.94 17.94 -26.04
CA ASP A 600 -12.19 17.22 -26.31
C ASP A 600 -12.36 15.99 -25.40
N PRO A 601 -13.60 15.50 -25.18
CA PRO A 601 -13.84 14.24 -24.47
C PRO A 601 -13.09 13.05 -25.09
N LEU A 602 -12.44 12.24 -24.25
CA LEU A 602 -11.66 11.10 -24.73
C LEU A 602 -12.54 10.01 -25.34
N GLN A 603 -12.19 9.57 -26.55
CA GLN A 603 -12.81 8.45 -27.24
C GLN A 603 -11.89 7.22 -27.24
N PHE A 604 -12.24 6.23 -26.41
CA PHE A 604 -11.45 5.02 -26.16
C PHE A 604 -11.87 3.80 -27.00
N ASN A 605 -12.92 3.92 -27.81
CA ASN A 605 -13.47 2.91 -28.72
C ASN A 605 -12.51 2.45 -29.84
N VAL A 606 -11.29 3.00 -29.91
CA VAL A 606 -10.28 2.71 -30.95
C VAL A 606 -8.97 2.16 -30.34
N ILE A 607 -8.96 1.82 -29.04
CA ILE A 607 -7.75 1.30 -28.38
C ILE A 607 -7.70 -0.22 -28.52
N GLN A 608 -6.83 -0.70 -29.41
CA GLN A 608 -6.36 -2.09 -29.40
C GLN A 608 -5.11 -2.19 -28.54
N SER A 609 -5.14 -3.07 -27.55
CA SER A 609 -4.01 -3.27 -26.65
C SER A 609 -2.96 -4.16 -27.31
N THR A 610 -1.69 -3.76 -27.24
CA THR A 610 -0.57 -4.66 -27.55
C THR A 610 -0.15 -5.50 -26.34
N GLU A 611 -0.76 -5.27 -25.17
CA GLU A 611 -0.53 -6.09 -23.98
C GLU A 611 -1.09 -7.49 -24.20
N THR A 612 -0.34 -8.50 -23.77
CA THR A 612 -0.72 -9.90 -23.92
C THR A 612 -2.03 -10.18 -23.20
N VAL A 613 -2.97 -10.80 -23.89
CA VAL A 613 -4.18 -11.31 -23.23
C VAL A 613 -3.76 -12.34 -22.20
N ILE A 614 -4.12 -12.11 -20.94
CA ILE A 614 -3.94 -13.10 -19.89
C ILE A 614 -5.08 -14.11 -20.01
N ASN A 615 -5.04 -14.93 -21.08
CA ASN A 615 -6.08 -15.91 -21.39
C ASN A 615 -6.09 -17.08 -20.41
N VAL A 616 -4.90 -17.52 -19.98
CA VAL A 616 -4.66 -18.51 -18.92
C VAL A 616 -3.24 -18.27 -18.41
N PRO A 617 -2.99 -18.04 -17.11
CA PRO A 617 -1.63 -18.08 -16.57
C PRO A 617 -1.19 -19.54 -16.40
N ASP A 618 -0.03 -19.90 -16.94
CA ASP A 618 0.64 -21.17 -16.63
C ASP A 618 0.96 -21.30 -15.14
N LYS A 619 1.15 -22.56 -14.73
CA LYS A 619 1.45 -23.13 -13.41
C LYS A 619 2.63 -22.48 -12.66
N TYR A 620 2.47 -21.24 -12.22
CA TYR A 620 3.44 -20.54 -11.38
C TYR A 620 3.34 -20.94 -9.90
N CYS A 621 2.46 -21.89 -9.53
CA CYS A 621 2.24 -22.35 -8.15
C CYS A 621 1.89 -23.86 -8.07
N GLU A 622 2.75 -24.73 -8.60
CA GLU A 622 2.74 -26.14 -8.18
C GLU A 622 4.11 -26.47 -7.61
N ALA A 623 4.32 -26.15 -6.33
CA ALA A 623 5.25 -26.89 -5.50
C ALA A 623 4.42 -27.65 -4.44
N CYS A 624 4.29 -28.95 -4.68
CA CYS A 624 3.79 -29.99 -3.78
C CYS A 624 2.27 -29.98 -3.44
N VAL A 625 1.45 -30.38 -4.43
CA VAL A 625 0.31 -31.26 -4.11
C VAL A 625 0.85 -32.69 -4.21
N THR A 626 1.28 -33.24 -3.08
CA THR A 626 1.15 -34.69 -2.90
C THR A 626 -0.25 -34.91 -2.34
N ASP A 627 -1.15 -35.37 -3.20
CA ASP A 627 -2.51 -35.79 -2.86
C ASP A 627 -2.46 -37.25 -2.35
N PRO A 628 -3.32 -37.69 -1.43
CA PRO A 628 -3.78 -37.08 -0.18
C PRO A 628 -3.06 -37.64 1.07
#